data_AF-K2D3D4-F1
#
_entry.id   AF-K2D3D4-F1
#
_cell.length_a   1.000
_cell.length_b   1.000
_cell.length_c   1.000
_cell.angle_alpha   90.00
_cell.angle_beta   90.00
_cell.angle_gamma   90.00
#
_symmetry.space_group_name_H-M   'P 1'
#
loop_
_entity.id
_entity.type
_entity.pdbx_description
1 polymer ?
#
loop_
_entity_poly.entity_id
_entity_poly.type
_entity_poly.pdbx_seq_one_letter_code
_entity_poly.pdbx_strand_id
1 'polypeptide(L)'
;MFNPDFFDHPSLETLGEVDLESMRPRDRGFMEKVLTLAQVDPDIVRRVVIMRHKLNTGLKLTNAEAEELLEVLNCKGFYFTGLNLIGCTFGELRMKGAVIRGDLEMNYCTIHGDNLQNGMLVEGDNDQNGMTVGGYNLQEGMVVDGDNNQYGMTVGAYNLQKEMAVGGDNNQYGMTVGEDNTQDYMIVWGANNQNGMTFGGYNLQNGMTVGGDNTQEGMTVGEANTQDGMTVGGDNFQEGMTVGGANCQDGMTVGGDNFQEDMTVGGDNTQKGMTVGEANCQDGMTVGGEPL
;
A
#
# COMPACT_ATOMS: atom_id res chain seq x y z
N MET A 1 -24.54 18.40 -21.84
CA MET A 1 -24.83 17.19 -22.65
C MET A 1 -23.53 16.81 -23.33
N PHE A 2 -23.00 15.59 -23.17
CA PHE A 2 -21.69 15.23 -23.70
C PHE A 2 -21.70 15.27 -25.25
N ASN A 3 -20.74 15.98 -25.85
CA ASN A 3 -20.55 16.01 -27.30
C ASN A 3 -20.07 14.62 -27.78
N PRO A 4 -20.85 13.89 -28.60
CA PRO A 4 -20.45 12.59 -29.13
C PRO A 4 -19.14 12.68 -29.94
N ASP A 5 -18.94 13.79 -30.65
CA ASP A 5 -17.80 13.99 -31.55
C ASP A 5 -16.47 14.06 -30.80
N PHE A 6 -16.48 14.40 -29.51
CA PHE A 6 -15.25 14.41 -28.70
C PHE A 6 -14.62 13.03 -28.55
N PHE A 7 -15.42 11.98 -28.37
CA PHE A 7 -14.88 10.62 -28.20
C PHE A 7 -14.51 9.97 -29.52
N ASP A 8 -15.26 10.28 -30.59
CA ASP A 8 -15.00 9.75 -31.92
C ASP A 8 -13.83 10.49 -32.61
N HIS A 9 -13.68 11.79 -32.36
CA HIS A 9 -12.68 12.69 -32.94
C HIS A 9 -12.07 13.63 -31.88
N PRO A 10 -11.27 13.10 -30.94
CA PRO A 10 -10.68 13.91 -29.86
C PRO A 10 -9.67 14.92 -30.38
N SER A 11 -9.94 16.20 -30.12
CA SER A 11 -9.09 17.33 -30.47
C SER A 11 -9.27 18.48 -29.47
N LEU A 12 -8.39 19.48 -29.52
CA LEU A 12 -8.56 20.71 -28.73
C LEU A 12 -9.90 21.42 -29.04
N GLU A 13 -10.33 21.38 -30.30
CA GLU A 13 -11.60 21.99 -30.74
C GLU A 13 -12.80 21.26 -30.13
N THR A 14 -12.86 19.94 -30.27
CA THR A 14 -13.96 19.13 -29.72
C THR A 14 -13.96 19.15 -28.19
N LEU A 15 -12.80 19.31 -27.55
CA LEU A 15 -12.69 19.52 -26.11
C LEU A 15 -13.21 20.89 -25.67
N GLY A 16 -12.94 21.95 -26.45
CA GLY A 16 -13.40 23.32 -26.16
C GLY A 16 -14.92 23.50 -26.20
N GLU A 17 -15.62 22.58 -26.86
CA GLU A 17 -17.09 22.54 -26.93
C GLU A 17 -17.74 21.86 -25.71
N VAL A 18 -16.95 21.27 -24.81
CA VAL A 18 -17.44 20.58 -23.62
C VAL A 18 -17.90 21.58 -22.57
N ASP A 19 -19.16 21.47 -22.13
CA ASP A 19 -19.73 22.29 -21.05
C ASP A 19 -19.17 21.89 -19.67
N LEU A 20 -18.06 22.52 -19.30
CA LEU A 20 -17.36 22.32 -18.02
C LEU A 20 -18.16 22.81 -16.81
N GLU A 21 -19.04 23.80 -16.98
CA GLU A 21 -19.82 24.38 -15.87
C GLU A 21 -20.90 23.40 -15.37
N SER A 22 -21.39 22.53 -16.26
CA SER A 22 -22.27 21.43 -15.87
C SER A 22 -21.57 20.28 -15.15
N MET A 23 -20.23 20.23 -15.18
CA MET A 23 -19.45 19.16 -14.56
C MET A 23 -19.29 19.35 -13.06
N ARG A 24 -19.16 18.23 -12.35
CA ARG A 24 -18.74 18.24 -10.94
C ARG A 24 -17.40 18.98 -10.83
N PRO A 25 -17.17 19.80 -9.78
CA PRO A 25 -15.97 20.62 -9.65
C PRO A 25 -14.65 19.85 -9.85
N ARG A 26 -14.63 18.60 -9.40
CA ARG A 26 -13.52 17.64 -9.55
C ARG A 26 -13.23 17.24 -10.99
N ASP A 27 -14.26 16.85 -11.75
CA ASP A 27 -14.10 16.45 -13.16
C ASP A 27 -13.73 17.68 -14.01
N ARG A 28 -14.30 18.85 -13.65
CA ARG A 28 -13.96 20.13 -14.24
C ARG A 28 -12.47 20.45 -14.13
N GLY A 29 -11.90 20.38 -12.92
CA GLY A 29 -10.49 20.70 -12.71
C GLY A 29 -9.54 19.82 -13.54
N PHE A 30 -9.87 18.53 -13.71
CA PHE A 30 -9.13 17.66 -14.61
C PHE A 30 -9.25 18.11 -16.08
N MET A 31 -10.47 18.36 -16.57
CA MET A 31 -10.68 18.77 -17.95
C MET A 31 -10.07 20.15 -18.26
N GLU A 32 -10.10 21.10 -17.33
CA GLU A 32 -9.42 22.40 -17.42
C GLU A 32 -7.90 22.24 -17.56
N LYS A 33 -7.33 21.28 -16.81
CA LYS A 33 -5.91 20.93 -16.95
C LYS A 33 -5.61 20.35 -18.33
N VAL A 34 -6.42 19.40 -18.81
CA VAL A 34 -6.25 18.83 -20.16
C VAL A 34 -6.37 19.91 -21.23
N LEU A 35 -7.33 20.84 -21.10
CA LEU A 35 -7.46 21.99 -22.00
C LEU A 35 -6.20 22.86 -22.00
N THR A 36 -5.66 23.17 -20.82
CA THR A 36 -4.44 23.96 -20.67
C THR A 36 -3.25 23.27 -21.33
N LEU A 37 -3.08 21.97 -21.10
CA LEU A 37 -2.03 21.16 -21.73
C LEU A 37 -2.21 21.08 -23.25
N ALA A 38 -3.45 20.97 -23.72
CA ALA A 38 -3.78 20.87 -25.14
C ALA A 38 -3.45 22.14 -25.94
N GLN A 39 -3.31 23.29 -25.28
CA GLN A 39 -2.78 24.51 -25.92
C GLN A 39 -1.29 24.39 -26.29
N VAL A 40 -0.53 23.57 -25.56
CA VAL A 40 0.90 23.34 -25.78
C VAL A 40 1.14 22.08 -26.60
N ASP A 41 0.36 21.03 -26.33
CA ASP A 41 0.41 19.73 -27.01
C ASP A 41 -1.00 19.32 -27.43
N PRO A 42 -1.45 19.67 -28.65
CA PRO A 42 -2.80 19.34 -29.12
C PRO A 42 -3.13 17.85 -29.12
N ASP A 43 -2.12 16.97 -29.19
CA ASP A 43 -2.32 15.52 -29.23
C ASP A 43 -2.62 14.92 -27.84
N ILE A 44 -2.41 15.66 -26.74
CA ILE A 44 -2.71 15.19 -25.38
C ILE A 44 -4.17 14.74 -25.23
N VAL A 45 -5.10 15.41 -25.92
CA VAL A 45 -6.52 15.08 -25.86
C VAL A 45 -6.76 13.66 -26.37
N ARG A 46 -6.13 13.31 -27.50
CA ARG A 46 -6.21 11.98 -28.09
C ARG A 46 -5.60 10.93 -27.17
N ARG A 47 -4.43 11.22 -26.57
CA ARG A 47 -3.76 10.28 -25.66
C ARG A 47 -4.58 10.05 -24.39
N VAL A 48 -5.17 11.09 -23.81
CA VAL A 48 -6.10 10.99 -22.66
C VAL A 48 -7.30 10.09 -23.00
N VAL A 49 -7.90 10.24 -24.18
CA VAL A 49 -9.02 9.39 -24.61
C VAL A 49 -8.58 7.94 -24.79
N ILE A 50 -7.41 7.69 -25.38
CA ILE A 50 -6.85 6.33 -25.53
C ILE A 50 -6.59 5.70 -24.16
N MET A 51 -5.91 6.41 -23.24
CA MET A 51 -5.64 5.91 -21.88
C MET A 51 -6.93 5.60 -21.15
N ARG A 52 -7.93 6.48 -21.23
CA ARG A 52 -9.24 6.26 -20.61
C ARG A 52 -9.98 5.06 -21.21
N HIS A 53 -9.92 4.87 -22.52
CA HIS A 53 -10.50 3.69 -23.17
C HIS A 53 -9.82 2.41 -22.68
N LYS A 54 -8.49 2.39 -22.60
CA LYS A 54 -7.74 1.24 -22.09
C LYS A 54 -8.17 0.89 -20.66
N LEU A 55 -8.16 1.88 -19.77
CA LEU A 55 -8.53 1.67 -18.37
C LEU A 55 -9.99 1.20 -18.19
N ASN A 56 -10.93 1.75 -18.95
CA ASN A 56 -12.33 1.32 -18.92
C ASN A 56 -12.58 -0.07 -19.52
N THR A 57 -11.63 -0.60 -20.30
CA THR A 57 -11.72 -1.92 -20.92
C THR A 57 -10.78 -2.95 -20.30
N GLY A 58 -10.14 -2.60 -19.18
CA GLY A 58 -9.19 -3.47 -18.47
C GLY A 58 -7.88 -3.70 -19.23
N LEU A 59 -7.54 -2.85 -20.20
CA LEU A 59 -6.29 -2.93 -20.92
C LEU A 59 -5.18 -2.20 -20.15
N LYS A 60 -4.02 -2.86 -20.07
CA LYS A 60 -2.80 -2.31 -19.49
C LYS A 60 -2.29 -1.08 -20.27
N LEU A 61 -1.83 -0.07 -19.52
CA LEU A 61 -1.12 1.08 -20.07
C LEU A 61 0.31 0.69 -20.47
N THR A 62 0.82 1.30 -21.54
CA THR A 62 2.27 1.30 -21.80
C THR A 62 2.99 2.14 -20.75
N ASN A 63 4.30 1.93 -20.56
CA ASN A 63 5.07 2.71 -19.58
C ASN A 63 4.99 4.22 -19.85
N ALA A 64 5.07 4.64 -21.13
CA ALA A 64 4.94 6.05 -21.51
C ALA A 64 3.55 6.62 -21.21
N GLU A 65 2.49 5.83 -21.38
CA GLU A 65 1.13 6.25 -21.01
C GLU A 65 0.98 6.35 -19.49
N ALA A 66 1.52 5.39 -18.73
CA ALA A 66 1.50 5.43 -17.28
C ALA A 66 2.28 6.64 -16.74
N GLU A 67 3.46 6.91 -17.28
CA GLU A 67 4.29 8.06 -16.91
C GLU A 67 3.58 9.39 -17.26
N GLU A 68 2.98 9.50 -18.45
CA GLU A 68 2.18 10.68 -18.83
C GLU A 68 0.98 10.86 -17.87
N LEU A 69 0.30 9.77 -17.54
CA LEU A 69 -0.82 9.76 -16.62
C LEU A 69 -0.43 10.27 -15.22
N LEU A 70 0.67 9.76 -14.69
CA LEU A 70 1.10 9.99 -13.31
C LEU A 70 1.85 11.31 -13.15
N GLU A 71 2.72 11.66 -14.09
CA GLU A 71 3.61 12.81 -13.96
C GLU A 71 3.04 14.07 -14.65
N VAL A 72 2.50 13.92 -15.86
CA VAL A 72 1.97 15.06 -16.63
C VAL A 72 0.55 15.37 -16.20
N LEU A 73 -0.33 14.35 -16.15
CA LEU A 73 -1.73 14.52 -15.75
C LEU A 73 -1.90 14.55 -14.22
N ASN A 74 -0.92 14.06 -13.45
CA ASN A 74 -0.85 14.15 -11.98
C ASN A 74 -2.05 13.52 -11.26
N CYS A 75 -2.76 12.56 -11.89
CA CYS A 75 -3.84 11.71 -11.34
C CYS A 75 -4.90 12.30 -10.39
N LYS A 76 -4.89 13.61 -10.11
CA LYS A 76 -5.73 14.26 -9.10
C LYS A 76 -7.12 14.39 -9.67
N GLY A 77 -8.02 13.56 -9.14
CA GLY A 77 -9.39 13.47 -9.63
C GLY A 77 -9.53 12.72 -10.95
N PHE A 78 -8.58 11.87 -11.31
CA PHE A 78 -8.74 10.99 -12.45
C PHE A 78 -9.33 9.65 -12.01
N TYR A 79 -10.64 9.52 -12.22
CA TYR A 79 -11.45 8.41 -11.71
C TYR A 79 -11.56 7.32 -12.76
N PHE A 80 -10.90 6.19 -12.53
CA PHE A 80 -11.00 5.01 -13.36
C PHE A 80 -11.58 3.85 -12.58
N THR A 81 -12.22 2.91 -13.27
CA THR A 81 -12.69 1.65 -12.67
C THR A 81 -11.57 0.79 -12.10
N GLY A 82 -10.33 1.04 -12.49
CA GLY A 82 -9.11 0.41 -11.98
C GLY A 82 -7.89 1.07 -12.62
N LEU A 83 -6.69 0.81 -12.11
CA LEU A 83 -5.44 1.31 -12.65
C LEU A 83 -4.44 0.15 -12.80
N ASN A 84 -4.23 -0.27 -14.04
CA ASN A 84 -3.30 -1.34 -14.37
C ASN A 84 -1.93 -0.79 -14.76
N LEU A 85 -0.96 -0.92 -13.86
CA LEU A 85 0.43 -0.56 -14.02
C LEU A 85 1.35 -1.79 -14.07
N ILE A 86 0.82 -3.00 -14.19
CA ILE A 86 1.58 -4.25 -14.09
C ILE A 86 2.87 -4.16 -14.93
N GLY A 87 4.03 -4.41 -14.34
CA GLY A 87 5.30 -4.45 -15.08
C GLY A 87 5.79 -3.10 -15.62
N CYS A 88 5.20 -1.99 -15.20
CA CYS A 88 5.72 -0.65 -15.54
C CYS A 88 7.01 -0.35 -14.78
N THR A 89 7.80 0.57 -15.34
CA THR A 89 9.05 1.02 -14.73
C THR A 89 9.00 2.52 -14.51
N PHE A 90 9.38 2.98 -13.32
CA PHE A 90 9.35 4.39 -12.93
C PHE A 90 10.68 4.81 -12.30
N GLY A 91 11.05 6.08 -12.50
CA GLY A 91 12.09 6.72 -11.68
C GLY A 91 11.59 6.88 -10.25
N GLU A 92 10.48 7.59 -10.09
CA GLU A 92 9.73 7.70 -8.85
C GLU A 92 8.24 7.53 -9.18
N LEU A 93 7.46 6.91 -8.29
CA LEU A 93 6.03 6.76 -8.46
C LEU A 93 5.30 7.67 -7.47
N ARG A 94 4.57 8.67 -7.98
CA ARG A 94 3.89 9.68 -7.17
C ARG A 94 2.39 9.63 -7.43
N MET A 95 1.62 9.20 -6.43
CA MET A 95 0.17 8.99 -6.56
C MET A 95 -0.65 9.79 -5.55
N LYS A 96 -0.10 10.91 -5.08
CA LYS A 96 -0.72 11.69 -4.00
C LYS A 96 -2.17 12.10 -4.31
N GLY A 97 -3.11 11.63 -3.51
CA GLY A 97 -4.54 11.96 -3.63
C GLY A 97 -5.23 11.32 -4.84
N ALA A 98 -4.63 10.31 -5.46
CA ALA A 98 -5.27 9.57 -6.54
C ALA A 98 -6.52 8.83 -6.03
N VAL A 99 -7.53 8.70 -6.90
CA VAL A 99 -8.78 7.99 -6.59
C VAL A 99 -9.04 6.95 -7.67
N ILE A 100 -8.97 5.68 -7.28
CA ILE A 100 -9.13 4.51 -8.15
C ILE A 100 -10.40 3.81 -7.71
N ARG A 101 -11.35 3.60 -8.62
CA ARG A 101 -12.70 3.07 -8.33
C ARG A 101 -12.81 1.55 -8.38
N GLY A 102 -11.66 0.89 -8.33
CA GLY A 102 -11.49 -0.54 -8.28
C GLY A 102 -10.01 -0.77 -8.11
N ASP A 103 -9.49 -1.82 -8.73
CA ASP A 103 -8.20 -2.33 -8.32
C ASP A 103 -7.04 -1.47 -8.83
N LEU A 104 -6.03 -1.29 -7.97
CA LEU A 104 -4.71 -0.79 -8.32
C LEU A 104 -3.77 -1.98 -8.50
N GLU A 105 -3.46 -2.31 -9.75
CA GLU A 105 -2.56 -3.41 -10.07
C GLU A 105 -1.16 -2.89 -10.39
N MET A 106 -0.21 -3.07 -9.48
CA MET A 106 1.21 -2.72 -9.65
C MET A 106 2.12 -3.94 -9.65
N ASN A 107 1.57 -5.11 -9.95
CA ASN A 107 2.33 -6.36 -9.96
C ASN A 107 3.53 -6.26 -10.90
N TYR A 108 4.70 -6.68 -10.43
CA TYR A 108 5.98 -6.69 -11.14
C TYR A 108 6.49 -5.32 -11.58
N CYS A 109 5.97 -4.24 -10.99
CA CYS A 109 6.52 -2.90 -11.20
C CYS A 109 7.97 -2.79 -10.70
N THR A 110 8.78 -2.00 -11.40
CA THR A 110 10.12 -1.60 -10.95
C THR A 110 10.14 -0.09 -10.74
N ILE A 111 10.42 0.35 -9.52
CA ILE A 111 10.52 1.76 -9.15
C ILE A 111 11.94 1.98 -8.67
N HIS A 112 12.72 2.78 -9.38
CA HIS A 112 14.14 2.97 -9.06
C HIS A 112 14.38 3.80 -7.80
N GLY A 113 13.48 4.74 -7.52
CA GLY A 113 13.44 5.55 -6.31
C GLY A 113 12.24 5.17 -5.45
N ASP A 114 11.42 6.16 -5.13
CA ASP A 114 10.36 6.02 -4.14
C ASP A 114 8.99 5.74 -4.75
N ASN A 115 8.21 4.91 -4.06
CA ASN A 115 6.79 4.70 -4.30
C ASN A 115 5.97 5.47 -3.25
N LEU A 116 5.28 6.52 -3.67
CA LEU A 116 4.64 7.51 -2.79
C LEU A 116 3.12 7.53 -3.02
N GLN A 117 2.39 6.86 -2.12
CA GLN A 117 0.96 6.57 -2.21
C GLN A 117 0.12 7.39 -1.21
N ASN A 118 0.49 8.64 -1.01
CA ASN A 118 -0.07 9.43 0.09
C ASN A 118 -1.51 9.90 -0.19
N GLY A 119 -2.43 9.64 0.74
CA GLY A 119 -3.81 10.11 0.68
C GLY A 119 -4.62 9.52 -0.46
N MET A 120 -4.21 8.35 -0.96
CA MET A 120 -4.93 7.65 -2.03
C MET A 120 -6.25 7.05 -1.54
N LEU A 121 -7.21 6.94 -2.44
CA LEU A 121 -8.39 6.09 -2.27
C LEU A 121 -8.39 5.03 -3.37
N VAL A 122 -8.50 3.76 -2.97
CA VAL A 122 -8.67 2.60 -3.83
C VAL A 122 -9.95 1.90 -3.41
N GLU A 123 -11.01 1.98 -4.24
CA GLU A 123 -12.33 1.38 -3.95
C GLU A 123 -12.34 -0.16 -4.19
N GLY A 124 -11.22 -0.73 -4.64
CA GLY A 124 -10.99 -2.17 -4.77
C GLY A 124 -9.71 -2.60 -4.04
N ASP A 125 -8.98 -3.55 -4.62
CA ASP A 125 -7.74 -4.08 -4.06
C ASP A 125 -6.52 -3.25 -4.47
N ASN A 126 -5.49 -3.22 -3.63
CA ASN A 126 -4.18 -2.66 -3.94
C ASN A 126 -3.14 -3.79 -4.03
N ASP A 127 -2.83 -4.21 -5.26
CA ASP A 127 -1.96 -5.34 -5.54
C ASP A 127 -0.55 -4.91 -5.95
N GLN A 128 0.45 -5.28 -5.13
CA GLN A 128 1.85 -4.86 -5.25
C GLN A 128 2.81 -6.04 -5.40
N ASN A 129 2.43 -7.03 -6.19
CA ASN A 129 3.07 -8.34 -6.14
C ASN A 129 4.33 -8.41 -6.99
N GLY A 130 5.45 -8.86 -6.45
CA GLY A 130 6.73 -8.96 -7.13
C GLY A 130 7.34 -7.59 -7.47
N MET A 131 6.91 -6.53 -6.78
CA MET A 131 7.44 -5.19 -6.99
C MET A 131 8.88 -5.07 -6.49
N THR A 132 9.68 -4.26 -7.20
CA THR A 132 10.98 -3.79 -6.73
C THR A 132 10.92 -2.28 -6.55
N VAL A 133 11.24 -1.78 -5.36
CA VAL A 133 11.31 -0.35 -5.02
C VAL A 133 12.72 -0.07 -4.51
N GLY A 134 13.46 0.81 -5.18
CA GLY A 134 14.85 1.09 -4.83
C GLY A 134 15.01 1.95 -3.57
N GLY A 135 14.01 2.78 -3.28
CA GLY A 135 13.96 3.64 -2.09
C GLY A 135 12.84 3.25 -1.14
N TYR A 136 12.00 4.21 -0.80
CA TYR A 136 10.91 4.06 0.16
C TYR A 136 9.62 3.55 -0.52
N ASN A 137 8.91 2.65 0.15
CA ASN A 137 7.52 2.32 -0.17
C ASN A 137 6.60 2.98 0.89
N LEU A 138 6.02 4.13 0.56
CA LEU A 138 5.22 4.94 1.51
C LEU A 138 3.74 4.92 1.16
N GLN A 139 2.93 4.41 2.09
CA GLN A 139 1.48 4.40 2.05
C GLN A 139 0.96 5.19 3.26
N GLU A 140 0.81 6.51 3.11
CA GLU A 140 0.39 7.39 4.21
C GLU A 140 -1.02 7.94 3.97
N GLY A 141 -1.94 7.75 4.93
CA GLY A 141 -3.31 8.25 4.83
C GLY A 141 -4.13 7.59 3.71
N MET A 142 -3.72 6.42 3.27
CA MET A 142 -4.34 5.68 2.18
C MET A 142 -5.57 4.90 2.66
N VAL A 143 -6.64 4.92 1.86
CA VAL A 143 -7.84 4.13 2.08
C VAL A 143 -7.96 3.09 0.97
N VAL A 144 -8.09 1.82 1.36
CA VAL A 144 -8.31 0.68 0.46
C VAL A 144 -9.59 0.00 0.93
N ASP A 145 -10.63 -0.05 0.09
CA ASP A 145 -11.89 -0.68 0.46
C ASP A 145 -11.78 -2.22 0.43
N GLY A 146 -10.93 -2.76 -0.44
CA GLY A 146 -10.58 -4.17 -0.51
C GLY A 146 -9.31 -4.52 0.28
N ASP A 147 -8.55 -5.46 -0.26
CA ASP A 147 -7.31 -5.96 0.32
C ASP A 147 -6.11 -5.10 -0.09
N ASN A 148 -5.13 -4.99 0.81
CA ASN A 148 -3.82 -4.43 0.51
C ASN A 148 -2.77 -5.55 0.45
N ASN A 149 -2.37 -5.92 -0.76
CA ASN A 149 -1.57 -7.11 -1.03
C ASN A 149 -0.14 -6.75 -1.47
N GLN A 150 0.83 -7.30 -0.76
CA GLN A 150 2.27 -7.07 -0.96
C GLN A 150 3.02 -8.41 -0.97
N TYR A 151 2.86 -9.18 -2.05
CA TYR A 151 3.52 -10.48 -2.20
C TYR A 151 4.90 -10.33 -2.88
N GLY A 152 5.95 -10.91 -2.33
CA GLY A 152 7.28 -11.02 -2.97
C GLY A 152 7.96 -9.69 -3.28
N MET A 153 7.68 -8.64 -2.52
CA MET A 153 8.26 -7.31 -2.75
C MET A 153 9.71 -7.21 -2.27
N THR A 154 10.51 -6.41 -2.97
CA THR A 154 11.82 -5.95 -2.49
C THR A 154 11.81 -4.44 -2.36
N VAL A 155 12.11 -3.92 -1.18
CA VAL A 155 12.18 -2.47 -0.87
C VAL A 155 13.59 -2.15 -0.37
N GLY A 156 14.28 -1.25 -1.06
CA GLY A 156 15.69 -0.94 -0.79
C GLY A 156 15.92 -0.21 0.53
N ALA A 157 14.93 0.58 0.97
CA ALA A 157 14.98 1.31 2.23
C ALA A 157 13.81 0.87 3.14
N TYR A 158 12.81 1.73 3.37
CA TYR A 158 11.72 1.50 4.32
C TYR A 158 10.42 1.14 3.64
N ASN A 159 9.66 0.25 4.27
CA ASN A 159 8.25 0.03 3.97
C ASN A 159 7.39 0.66 5.07
N LEU A 160 6.69 1.75 4.76
CA LEU A 160 5.86 2.50 5.71
C LEU A 160 4.40 2.46 5.31
N GLN A 161 3.57 1.98 6.22
CA GLN A 161 2.12 2.04 6.18
C GLN A 161 1.65 2.86 7.37
N LYS A 162 1.11 4.05 7.13
CA LYS A 162 0.76 4.99 8.20
C LYS A 162 -0.61 5.59 7.98
N GLU A 163 -1.41 5.67 9.02
CA GLU A 163 -2.76 6.25 8.98
C GLU A 163 -3.64 5.62 7.89
N MET A 164 -3.45 4.33 7.58
CA MET A 164 -4.24 3.65 6.56
C MET A 164 -5.52 3.06 7.12
N ALA A 165 -6.53 2.98 6.26
CA ALA A 165 -7.73 2.18 6.47
C ALA A 165 -7.85 1.14 5.36
N VAL A 166 -7.91 -0.14 5.73
CA VAL A 166 -8.04 -1.29 4.83
C VAL A 166 -9.33 -2.03 5.18
N GLY A 167 -10.26 -2.09 4.22
CA GLY A 167 -11.57 -2.70 4.40
C GLY A 167 -11.55 -4.23 4.37
N GLY A 168 -10.55 -4.81 3.70
CA GLY A 168 -10.24 -6.23 3.73
C GLY A 168 -9.00 -6.55 4.57
N ASP A 169 -8.18 -7.46 4.06
CA ASP A 169 -6.94 -7.92 4.67
C ASP A 169 -5.74 -7.04 4.29
N ASN A 170 -4.77 -6.92 5.18
CA ASN A 170 -3.46 -6.37 4.88
C ASN A 170 -2.44 -7.50 4.84
N ASN A 171 -1.99 -7.85 3.65
CA ASN A 171 -1.22 -9.06 3.35
C ASN A 171 0.20 -8.73 2.90
N GLN A 172 1.19 -9.16 3.68
CA GLN A 172 2.61 -8.99 3.40
C GLN A 172 3.29 -10.35 3.43
N TYR A 173 3.82 -10.79 2.30
CA TYR A 173 4.32 -12.15 2.16
C TYR A 173 5.61 -12.18 1.37
N GLY A 174 6.63 -12.86 1.88
CA GLY A 174 7.90 -13.03 1.16
C GLY A 174 8.61 -11.71 0.85
N MET A 175 8.38 -10.65 1.64
CA MET A 175 8.99 -9.35 1.37
C MET A 175 10.39 -9.25 1.97
N THR A 176 11.28 -8.54 1.29
CA THR A 176 12.59 -8.13 1.78
C THR A 176 12.65 -6.60 1.84
N VAL A 177 12.98 -6.05 3.00
CA VAL A 177 13.11 -4.60 3.24
C VAL A 177 14.51 -4.31 3.76
N GLY A 178 15.22 -3.40 3.12
CA GLY A 178 16.61 -3.09 3.44
C GLY A 178 16.80 -2.49 4.83
N GLU A 179 15.81 -1.72 5.29
CA GLU A 179 15.80 -1.08 6.60
C GLU A 179 14.55 -1.53 7.38
N ASP A 180 13.63 -0.60 7.68
CA ASP A 180 12.51 -0.88 8.59
C ASP A 180 11.19 -1.15 7.85
N ASN A 181 10.38 -2.00 8.47
CA ASN A 181 8.97 -2.15 8.17
C ASN A 181 8.15 -1.52 9.30
N THR A 182 7.29 -0.56 8.97
CA THR A 182 6.50 0.20 9.94
C THR A 182 5.03 0.22 9.54
N GLN A 183 4.17 -0.15 10.48
CA GLN A 183 2.72 -0.06 10.44
C GLN A 183 2.26 0.80 11.61
N ASP A 184 1.83 2.03 11.34
CA ASP A 184 1.53 3.04 12.38
C ASP A 184 0.14 3.63 12.20
N TYR A 185 -0.69 3.59 13.25
CA TYR A 185 -2.09 4.04 13.22
C TYR A 185 -2.91 3.39 12.11
N MET A 186 -2.77 2.07 11.97
CA MET A 186 -3.46 1.28 10.96
C MET A 186 -4.83 0.82 11.44
N ILE A 187 -5.76 0.77 10.49
CA ILE A 187 -7.09 0.25 10.69
C ILE A 187 -7.32 -0.84 9.62
N VAL A 188 -7.45 -2.10 10.02
CA VAL A 188 -7.63 -3.25 9.12
C VAL A 188 -8.88 -4.01 9.55
N TRP A 189 -9.89 -4.12 8.71
CA TRP A 189 -11.15 -4.80 9.07
C TRP A 189 -11.08 -6.31 8.93
N GLY A 190 -10.24 -6.81 8.03
CA GLY A 190 -9.86 -8.20 7.93
C GLY A 190 -8.69 -8.55 8.85
N ALA A 191 -7.85 -9.47 8.37
CA ALA A 191 -6.63 -9.90 9.02
C ALA A 191 -5.42 -9.04 8.62
N ASN A 192 -4.42 -8.98 9.49
CA ASN A 192 -3.11 -8.43 9.18
C ASN A 192 -2.08 -9.57 9.17
N ASN A 193 -1.58 -9.92 7.99
CA ASN A 193 -0.73 -11.09 7.79
C ASN A 193 0.67 -10.67 7.32
N GLN A 194 1.70 -11.10 8.04
CA GLN A 194 3.11 -10.93 7.69
C GLN A 194 3.79 -12.31 7.69
N ASN A 195 4.13 -12.87 6.53
CA ASN A 195 4.74 -14.19 6.45
C ASN A 195 6.00 -14.21 5.58
N GLY A 196 7.08 -14.84 6.05
CA GLY A 196 8.31 -15.02 5.28
C GLY A 196 9.05 -13.72 5.03
N MET A 197 9.00 -12.82 6.01
CA MET A 197 9.50 -11.46 5.89
C MET A 197 10.96 -11.36 6.32
N THR A 198 11.74 -10.50 5.66
CA THR A 198 13.12 -10.17 6.08
C THR A 198 13.32 -8.66 6.11
N PHE A 199 13.76 -8.14 7.25
CA PHE A 199 14.02 -6.72 7.45
C PHE A 199 15.43 -6.50 7.99
N GLY A 200 16.16 -5.54 7.41
CA GLY A 200 17.50 -5.20 7.89
C GLY A 200 17.50 -4.48 9.25
N GLY A 201 16.45 -3.73 9.54
CA GLY A 201 16.28 -2.98 10.78
C GLY A 201 15.13 -3.49 11.63
N TYR A 202 14.15 -2.62 11.88
CA TYR A 202 13.04 -2.83 12.78
C TYR A 202 11.78 -3.35 12.07
N ASN A 203 10.96 -4.10 12.81
CA ASN A 203 9.54 -4.31 12.49
C ASN A 203 8.70 -3.62 13.58
N LEU A 204 7.97 -2.58 13.21
CA LEU A 204 7.18 -1.76 14.13
C LEU A 204 5.70 -1.82 13.77
N GLN A 205 4.88 -2.16 14.76
CA GLN A 205 3.42 -2.09 14.70
C GLN A 205 2.93 -1.25 15.87
N ASN A 206 2.36 -0.08 15.58
CA ASN A 206 1.94 0.86 16.61
C ASN A 206 0.52 1.37 16.37
N GLY A 207 -0.29 1.38 17.43
CA GLY A 207 -1.63 1.97 17.41
C GLY A 207 -2.56 1.31 16.39
N MET A 208 -2.42 0.00 16.15
CA MET A 208 -3.23 -0.68 15.15
C MET A 208 -4.53 -1.24 15.72
N THR A 209 -5.58 -1.24 14.90
CA THR A 209 -6.81 -1.99 15.12
C THR A 209 -7.01 -2.99 13.99
N VAL A 210 -7.07 -4.27 14.32
CA VAL A 210 -7.28 -5.38 13.38
C VAL A 210 -8.57 -6.10 13.76
N GLY A 211 -9.50 -6.23 12.80
CA GLY A 211 -10.80 -6.85 13.02
C GLY A 211 -10.74 -8.38 13.10
N GLY A 212 -9.88 -8.99 12.30
CA GLY A 212 -9.55 -10.41 12.32
C GLY A 212 -8.29 -10.70 13.11
N ASP A 213 -7.51 -11.66 12.60
CA ASP A 213 -6.27 -12.13 13.21
C ASP A 213 -5.08 -11.22 12.85
N ASN A 214 -4.10 -11.16 13.73
CA ASN A 214 -2.79 -10.60 13.46
C ASN A 214 -1.74 -11.71 13.45
N THR A 215 -1.18 -12.01 12.27
CA THR A 215 -0.28 -13.15 12.06
C THR A 215 1.10 -12.67 11.62
N GLN A 216 2.14 -13.17 12.28
CA GLN A 216 3.55 -12.94 11.99
C GLN A 216 4.30 -14.27 11.96
N GLU A 217 4.65 -14.76 10.78
CA GLU A 217 5.23 -16.09 10.60
C GLU A 217 6.55 -16.04 9.82
N GLY A 218 7.55 -16.80 10.25
CA GLY A 218 8.79 -17.00 9.48
C GLY A 218 9.56 -15.71 9.23
N MET A 219 9.60 -14.81 10.21
CA MET A 219 10.22 -13.49 10.06
C MET A 219 11.68 -13.48 10.51
N THR A 220 12.50 -12.70 9.81
CA THR A 220 13.86 -12.32 10.24
C THR A 220 13.96 -10.81 10.38
N VAL A 221 14.21 -10.33 11.60
CA VAL A 221 14.29 -8.90 11.94
C VAL A 221 15.70 -8.60 12.45
N GLY A 222 16.42 -7.69 11.79
CA GLY A 222 17.81 -7.39 12.13
C GLY A 222 17.98 -6.74 13.50
N GLU A 223 17.07 -5.82 13.88
CA GLU A 223 17.15 -5.06 15.12
C GLU A 223 16.04 -5.46 16.10
N ALA A 224 14.86 -4.83 16.08
CA ALA A 224 13.82 -5.14 17.05
C ALA A 224 12.44 -5.31 16.41
N ASN A 225 11.63 -6.18 17.02
CA ASN A 225 10.22 -6.34 16.72
C ASN A 225 9.41 -5.69 17.84
N THR A 226 8.58 -4.70 17.51
CA THR A 226 7.79 -3.94 18.49
C THR A 226 6.34 -3.90 18.08
N GLN A 227 5.46 -4.26 19.02
CA GLN A 227 4.01 -4.14 18.91
C GLN A 227 3.51 -3.29 20.10
N ASP A 228 2.97 -2.11 19.83
CA ASP A 228 2.49 -1.18 20.86
C ASP A 228 1.07 -0.71 20.57
N GLY A 229 0.22 -0.67 21.59
CA GLY A 229 -1.13 -0.13 21.50
C GLY A 229 -2.03 -0.86 20.49
N MET A 230 -1.91 -2.19 20.41
CA MET A 230 -2.64 -3.02 19.45
C MET A 230 -4.00 -3.46 19.99
N THR A 231 -5.03 -3.44 19.13
CA THR A 231 -6.30 -4.13 19.36
C THR A 231 -6.55 -5.12 18.23
N VAL A 232 -6.67 -6.40 18.57
CA VAL A 232 -6.89 -7.50 17.62
C VAL A 232 -8.20 -8.19 17.98
N GLY A 233 -9.13 -8.28 17.02
CA GLY A 233 -10.45 -8.86 17.23
C GLY A 233 -10.43 -10.39 17.29
N GLY A 234 -9.56 -11.02 16.51
CA GLY A 234 -9.28 -12.45 16.56
C GLY A 234 -8.05 -12.78 17.38
N ASP A 235 -7.24 -13.68 16.84
CA ASP A 235 -6.02 -14.20 17.46
C ASP A 235 -4.79 -13.37 17.08
N ASN A 236 -3.76 -13.41 17.93
CA ASN A 236 -2.44 -12.88 17.64
C ASN A 236 -1.41 -14.02 17.59
N PHE A 237 -0.90 -14.31 16.40
CA PHE A 237 0.07 -15.39 16.16
C PHE A 237 1.44 -14.84 15.80
N GLN A 238 2.47 -15.32 16.49
CA GLN A 238 3.88 -15.10 16.18
C GLN A 238 4.63 -16.44 16.16
N GLU A 239 5.06 -16.88 14.98
CA GLU A 239 5.68 -18.19 14.81
C GLU A 239 6.97 -18.11 14.00
N GLY A 240 8.00 -18.84 14.43
CA GLY A 240 9.23 -19.01 13.65
C GLY A 240 9.99 -17.71 13.42
N MET A 241 10.00 -16.81 14.40
CA MET A 241 10.66 -15.51 14.27
C MET A 241 12.09 -15.55 14.78
N THR A 242 12.99 -14.86 14.06
CA THR A 242 14.34 -14.52 14.53
C THR A 242 14.50 -13.01 14.61
N VAL A 243 14.78 -12.50 15.81
CA VAL A 243 14.96 -11.07 16.08
C VAL A 243 16.35 -10.84 16.65
N GLY A 244 17.18 -10.02 15.98
CA GLY A 244 18.57 -9.81 16.37
C GLY A 244 18.73 -9.09 17.71
N GLY A 245 17.79 -8.23 18.06
CA GLY A 245 17.70 -7.47 19.31
C GLY A 245 16.45 -7.85 20.09
N ALA A 246 15.62 -6.86 20.44
CA ALA A 246 14.50 -7.04 21.36
C ALA A 246 13.18 -7.40 20.66
N ASN A 247 12.35 -8.19 21.35
CA ASN A 247 10.94 -8.38 21.01
C ASN A 247 10.08 -7.74 22.11
N CYS A 248 9.28 -6.75 21.75
CA CYS A 248 8.51 -5.94 22.70
C CYS A 248 7.03 -5.91 22.34
N GLN A 249 6.18 -6.22 23.30
CA GLN A 249 4.72 -6.11 23.21
C GLN A 249 4.20 -5.29 24.38
N ASP A 250 3.63 -4.12 24.13
CA ASP A 250 3.01 -3.26 25.16
C ASP A 250 1.58 -2.86 24.75
N GLY A 251 0.69 -2.76 25.75
CA GLY A 251 -0.66 -2.25 25.54
C GLY A 251 -1.53 -3.06 24.56
N MET A 252 -1.36 -4.38 24.50
CA MET A 252 -2.11 -5.25 23.58
C MET A 252 -3.46 -5.71 24.15
N THR A 253 -4.51 -5.66 23.34
CA THR A 253 -5.80 -6.32 23.59
C THR A 253 -6.10 -7.29 22.46
N VAL A 254 -6.26 -8.58 22.78
CA VAL A 254 -6.52 -9.66 21.83
C VAL A 254 -7.84 -10.34 22.19
N GLY A 255 -8.76 -10.43 21.23
CA GLY A 255 -10.09 -10.98 21.42
C GLY A 255 -10.10 -12.50 21.58
N GLY A 256 -9.23 -13.19 20.85
CA GLY A 256 -9.00 -14.62 20.95
C GLY A 256 -7.74 -14.96 21.75
N ASP A 257 -6.91 -15.81 21.18
CA ASP A 257 -5.64 -16.30 21.72
C ASP A 257 -4.43 -15.43 21.34
N ASN A 258 -3.40 -15.45 22.17
CA ASN A 258 -2.07 -14.93 21.86
C ASN A 258 -1.06 -16.07 21.87
N PHE A 259 -0.48 -16.39 20.71
CA PHE A 259 0.51 -17.46 20.53
C PHE A 259 1.86 -16.91 20.11
N GLN A 260 2.91 -17.41 20.77
CA GLN A 260 4.30 -17.20 20.40
C GLN A 260 5.04 -18.53 20.37
N GLU A 261 5.46 -18.96 19.20
CA GLU A 261 6.09 -20.26 18.98
C GLU A 261 7.41 -20.10 18.19
N ASP A 262 8.41 -20.92 18.53
CA ASP A 262 9.68 -21.00 17.82
C ASP A 262 10.39 -19.65 17.61
N MET A 263 10.38 -18.84 18.67
CA MET A 263 10.96 -17.50 18.68
C MET A 263 12.43 -17.53 19.13
N THR A 264 13.31 -16.90 18.37
CA THR A 264 14.71 -16.62 18.77
C THR A 264 14.92 -15.12 18.87
N VAL A 265 15.25 -14.62 20.06
CA VAL A 265 15.44 -13.19 20.35
C VAL A 265 16.85 -12.99 20.89
N GLY A 266 17.64 -12.11 20.25
CA GLY A 266 19.03 -11.85 20.62
C GLY A 266 19.21 -10.90 21.82
N GLY A 267 18.17 -10.15 22.16
CA GLY A 267 18.05 -9.30 23.34
C GLY A 267 16.82 -9.68 24.17
N ASP A 268 16.15 -8.68 24.76
CA ASP A 268 15.03 -8.93 25.68
C ASP A 268 13.73 -9.33 24.96
N ASN A 269 12.96 -10.24 25.55
CA ASN A 269 11.57 -10.50 25.19
C ASN A 269 10.64 -9.94 26.29
N THR A 270 9.86 -8.90 25.98
CA THR A 270 9.02 -8.19 26.95
C THR A 270 7.55 -8.19 26.54
N GLN A 271 6.67 -8.51 27.48
CA GLN A 271 5.22 -8.37 27.35
C GLN A 271 4.65 -7.58 28.51
N LYS A 272 3.92 -6.51 28.22
CA LYS A 272 3.32 -5.61 29.22
C LYS A 272 1.94 -5.13 28.76
N GLY A 273 1.05 -4.89 29.73
CA GLY A 273 -0.28 -4.35 29.44
C GLY A 273 -1.15 -5.24 28.56
N MET A 274 -0.94 -6.57 28.57
CA MET A 274 -1.63 -7.52 27.70
C MET A 274 -2.95 -7.98 28.30
N THR A 275 -4.02 -7.94 27.49
CA THR A 275 -5.32 -8.55 27.77
C THR A 275 -5.65 -9.54 26.65
N VAL A 276 -5.96 -10.78 27.00
CA VAL A 276 -6.26 -11.86 26.05
C VAL A 276 -7.60 -12.48 26.43
N GLY A 277 -8.46 -12.72 25.44
CA GLY A 277 -9.81 -13.26 25.66
C GLY A 277 -9.81 -14.74 26.03
N GLU A 278 -8.87 -15.50 25.46
CA GLU A 278 -8.76 -16.94 25.66
C GLU A 278 -7.44 -17.32 26.36
N ALA A 279 -6.38 -17.68 25.62
CA ALA A 279 -5.12 -18.16 26.16
C ALA A 279 -3.92 -17.33 25.68
N ASN A 280 -2.93 -17.17 26.58
CA ASN A 280 -1.62 -16.65 26.23
C ASN A 280 -0.59 -17.79 26.32
N CYS A 281 -0.06 -18.22 25.18
CA CYS A 281 0.83 -19.37 25.05
C CYS A 281 2.19 -18.95 24.49
N GLN A 282 3.26 -19.44 25.11
CA GLN A 282 4.62 -19.27 24.64
C GLN A 282 5.32 -20.64 24.64
N ASP A 283 5.81 -21.07 23.48
CA ASP A 283 6.59 -22.30 23.33
C ASP A 283 7.81 -22.05 22.42
N GLY A 284 8.86 -22.88 22.53
CA GLY A 284 10.04 -22.78 21.68
C GLY A 284 10.87 -21.50 21.82
N MET A 285 10.63 -20.67 22.85
CA MET A 285 11.30 -19.37 23.03
C MET A 285 12.76 -19.50 23.48
N THR A 286 13.67 -18.90 22.71
CA THR A 286 15.09 -18.74 23.05
C THR A 286 15.43 -17.26 23.16
N VAL A 287 15.92 -16.83 24.32
CA VAL A 287 16.34 -15.45 24.59
C VAL A 287 17.84 -15.44 24.90
N GLY A 288 18.62 -14.86 24.00
CA GLY A 288 20.05 -14.59 24.18
C GLY A 288 20.26 -13.23 24.84
N GLY A 289 21.36 -13.08 25.57
CA GLY A 289 21.84 -11.78 26.04
C GLY A 289 23.37 -11.75 25.93
N GLU A 290 23.97 -10.58 25.74
CA GLU A 290 25.43 -10.49 25.83
C GLU A 290 25.90 -11.00 27.21
N PRO A 291 26.93 -11.86 27.27
CA PRO A 291 27.56 -12.17 28.54
C PRO A 291 28.19 -10.90 29.12
N LEU A 292 27.78 -10.52 30.34
CA LEU A 292 28.34 -9.42 31.13
C LEU A 292 29.87 -9.48 31.25
#